data_AF-A0A7J4SWG7-F1
#
_entry.id   AF-A0A7J4SWG7-F1
#
_cell.length_a   1.000
_cell.length_b   1.000
_cell.length_c   1.000
_cell.angle_alpha   90.00
_cell.angle_beta   90.00
_cell.angle_gamma   90.00
#
_symmetry.space_group_name_H-M   'P 1'
#
loop_
_entity.id
_entity.type
_entity.pdbx_description
1 polymer ?
#
loop_
_entity_poly.entity_id
_entity_poly.type
_entity_poly.pdbx_seq_one_letter_code
_entity_poly.pdbx_strand_id
1 'polypeptide(L)' 'MGEVKAVTDSEFESTLNDNEWVLVDFWAEWCGPCKQIGPALEEISEEMSDKVIIAKHNIDQ' A
#
# COMPACT_ATOMS: atom_id res chain seq x y z
N MET A 1 -8.46 -4.76 -11.49
CA MET A 1 -9.22 -4.07 -10.43
C MET A 1 -8.17 -3.70 -9.41
N GLY A 2 -7.91 -2.41 -9.22
CA GLY A 2 -6.82 -1.94 -8.36
C GLY A 2 -6.93 -2.53 -6.98
N GLU A 3 -5.90 -3.24 -6.55
CA GLU A 3 -5.89 -3.91 -5.25
C GLU A 3 -4.89 -3.21 -4.35
N VAL A 4 -5.41 -2.56 -3.32
CA VAL A 4 -4.61 -2.08 -2.21
C VAL A 4 -4.39 -3.25 -1.26
N LYS A 5 -3.15 -3.71 -1.13
CA LYS A 5 -2.78 -4.91 -0.39
C LYS A 5 -2.35 -4.56 1.02
N ALA A 6 -3.02 -5.07 2.04
CA ALA A 6 -2.49 -5.03 3.41
C ALA A 6 -1.28 -5.97 3.51
N VAL A 7 -0.15 -5.47 4.04
CA VAL A 7 1.11 -6.21 4.10
C VAL A 7 1.63 -6.23 5.52
N THR A 8 1.88 -7.44 6.03
CA THR A 8 2.52 -7.65 7.34
C THR A 8 4.04 -7.60 7.22
N ASP A 9 4.75 -7.52 8.36
CA ASP A 9 6.21 -7.63 8.41
C ASP A 9 6.73 -8.88 7.67
N SER A 10 6.07 -10.02 7.87
CA SER A 10 6.47 -11.28 7.26
C SER A 10 6.30 -11.33 5.74
N GLU A 11 5.45 -10.47 5.19
CA GLU A 11 5.14 -10.41 3.75
C GLU A 11 5.81 -9.22 3.07
N PHE A 12 6.49 -8.35 3.84
CA PHE A 12 7.05 -7.11 3.35
C PHE A 12 8.17 -7.37 2.33
N GLU A 13 9.17 -8.18 2.71
CA GLU A 13 10.28 -8.51 1.81
C GLU A 13 9.83 -9.23 0.54
N SER A 14 8.92 -10.20 0.64
CA SER A 14 8.40 -10.88 -0.55
C SER A 14 7.61 -9.91 -1.43
N THR A 15 6.78 -9.05 -0.85
CA THR A 15 6.03 -8.05 -1.62
C THR A 15 6.96 -7.09 -2.37
N LEU A 16 8.09 -6.68 -1.77
CA LEU A 16 9.06 -5.83 -2.47
C LEU A 16 9.81 -6.56 -3.59
N ASN A 17 10.13 -7.85 -3.40
CA ASN A 17 10.93 -8.62 -4.36
C ASN A 17 10.10 -9.19 -5.52
N ASP A 18 8.84 -9.53 -5.28
CA ASP A 18 7.97 -10.18 -6.26
C ASP A 18 7.34 -9.19 -7.25
N ASN A 19 7.48 -7.88 -7.01
CA ASN A 19 6.80 -6.84 -7.76
C ASN A 19 7.79 -5.77 -8.25
N GLU A 20 7.65 -5.36 -9.51
CA GLU A 20 8.57 -4.40 -10.12
C GLU A 20 8.43 -2.99 -9.52
N TRP A 21 7.20 -2.56 -9.24
CA TRP A 21 6.90 -1.26 -8.65
C TRP A 21 5.95 -1.41 -7.47
N VAL A 22 6.41 -0.99 -6.29
CA VAL A 22 5.65 -1.01 -5.05
C VAL A 22 5.66 0.38 -4.43
N LEU A 23 4.47 0.92 -4.17
CA LEU A 23 4.30 2.10 -3.33
C LEU A 23 3.80 1.63 -1.97
N VAL A 24 4.58 1.90 -0.92
CA VAL A 24 4.23 1.52 0.44
C VAL A 24 3.58 2.70 1.17
N ASP A 25 2.36 2.51 1.64
CA ASP A 25 1.66 3.37 2.58
C ASP A 25 1.92 2.87 4.00
N PHE A 26 2.90 3.49 4.66
CA PHE A 26 3.17 3.28 6.07
C PHE A 26 2.16 4.10 6.88
N TRP A 27 1.15 3.44 7.42
CA TRP A 27 0.02 4.09 8.07
C TRP A 27 -0.17 3.62 9.50
N ALA A 28 -0.99 4.36 10.25
CA ALA A 28 -1.44 4.01 11.59
C ALA A 28 -2.83 4.60 11.87
N GLU A 29 -3.55 4.04 12.85
CA GLU A 29 -4.91 4.52 13.19
C GLU A 29 -4.94 5.95 13.72
N TRP A 30 -3.86 6.37 14.35
CA TRP A 30 -3.67 7.72 14.87
C TRP A 30 -3.14 8.70 13.81
N CYS A 31 -2.75 8.22 12.62
CA CYS A 31 -2.22 9.06 11.56
C CYS A 31 -3.35 9.73 10.76
N GLY A 32 -3.77 10.92 11.20
CA GLY A 32 -4.75 11.75 10.50
C GLY A 32 -4.41 12.05 9.03
N PRO A 33 -3.17 12.47 8.69
CA PRO A 33 -2.76 12.68 7.30
C PRO A 33 -2.85 11.42 6.43
N CYS A 34 -2.51 10.24 6.98
CA CYS A 34 -2.57 8.97 6.24
C CYS A 34 -4.02 8.64 5.82
N LYS A 35 -5.00 8.96 6.67
CA LYS A 35 -6.42 8.78 6.33
C LYS A 35 -6.88 9.69 5.20
N GLN A 36 -6.26 10.87 5.04
CA GLN A 36 -6.61 11.80 3.96
C GLN A 36 -6.01 11.40 2.62
N ILE A 37 -4.83 10.78 2.60
CA ILE A 37 -4.17 10.34 1.36
C ILE A 37 -4.71 9.00 0.84
N GLY A 38 -5.34 8.19 1.71
CA GLY A 38 -5.91 6.88 1.38
C GLY A 38 -6.74 6.85 0.08
N PRO A 39 -7.73 7.75 -0.12
CA PRO A 39 -8.53 7.76 -1.35
C PRO A 39 -7.71 7.99 -2.63
N ALA A 40 -6.67 8.82 -2.57
CA ALA A 40 -5.80 9.05 -3.72
C ALA A 40 -4.95 7.81 -4.04
N LEU A 41 -4.53 7.06 -3.02
CA LEU A 41 -3.81 5.79 -3.21
C LEU A 41 -4.72 4.71 -3.79
N GLU A 42 -5.99 4.66 -3.39
CA GLU A 42 -7.00 3.77 -3.97
C GLU A 42 -7.21 4.09 -5.46
N GLU A 43 -7.37 5.36 -5.82
CA GLU A 43 -7.49 5.81 -7.21
C GLU A 43 -6.26 5.43 -8.05
N ILE A 44 -5.04 5.65 -7.53
CA ILE A 44 -3.79 5.21 -8.19
C ILE A 44 -3.77 3.70 -8.38
N SER A 45 -4.21 2.92 -7.39
CA SER A 45 -4.24 1.47 -7.50
C SER A 45 -5.16 1.01 -8.63
N GLU A 46 -6.26 1.73 -8.86
CA GLU A 46 -7.20 1.44 -9.95
C GLU A 46 -6.64 1.83 -11.32
N GLU A 47 -6.10 3.05 -11.45
CA GLU A 47 -5.56 3.56 -12.71
C GLU A 47 -4.28 2.84 -13.15
N MET A 48 -3.48 2.38 -12.19
CA MET A 48 -2.17 1.76 -12.41
C MET A 48 -2.14 0.29 -12.02
N SER A 49 -3.29 -0.40 -11.99
CA SER A 49 -3.42 -1.77 -11.45
C SER A 49 -2.46 -2.81 -12.04
N ASP A 50 -2.01 -2.59 -13.28
CA ASP A 50 -1.12 -3.51 -14.00
C ASP A 50 0.37 -3.13 -13.87
N LYS A 51 0.67 -2.03 -13.19
CA LYS A 51 2.03 -1.44 -13.12
C LYS A 51 2.53 -1.26 -11.70
N VAL A 52 1.68 -0.85 -10.77
CA VAL A 52 2.07 -0.49 -9.40
C VAL A 52 1.17 -1.20 -8.41
N ILE A 53 1.77 -1.77 -7.38
CA ILE A 53 1.05 -2.29 -6.22
C ILE A 53 1.12 -1.27 -5.09
N ILE A 54 -0.04 -1.00 -4.48
CA ILE A 54 -0.14 -0.19 -3.27
C ILE A 54 -0.14 -1.14 -2.08
N ALA A 55 0.94 -1.14 -1.30
CA ALA A 55 1.10 -1.95 -0.11
C ALA A 55 0.83 -1.10 1.15
N LYS A 56 -0.18 -1.46 1.95
CA LYS A 56 -0.47 -0.80 3.23
C LYS A 56 0.18 -1.56 4.36
N HIS A 57 1.12 -0.91 5.03
CA HIS A 57 1.83 -1.47 6.17
C HIS A 57 1.49 -0.68 7.43
N ASN A 58 0.85 -1.34 8.39
CA ASN A 58 0.51 -0.71 9.66
C ASN A 58 1.74 -0.73 10.57
N ILE A 59 2.25 0.44 10.94
CA ILE A 59 3.47 0.55 11.74
C ILE A 59 3.29 0.19 13.23
N ASP A 60 2.04 0.01 13.68
CA ASP A 60 1.73 -0.45 15.03
C ASP A 60 1.67 -1.99 15.13
N GLN A 61 1.87 -2.72 14.02
CA GLN A 61 1.75 -4.19 13.93
C GLN A 61 3.08 -4.89 13.65
#